data_AF-A0A9Q8ZG06-F1
#
_entry.id   AF-A0A9Q8ZG06-F1
#
_cell.length_a   1.000
_cell.length_b   1.000
_cell.length_c   1.000
_cell.angle_alpha   90.00
_cell.angle_beta   90.00
_cell.angle_gamma   90.00
#
_symmetry.space_group_name_H-M   'P 1'
#
loop_
_entity.id
_entity.type
_entity.pdbx_description
1 polymer ?
#
loop_
_entity_poly.entity_id
_entity_poly.type
_entity_poly.pdbx_seq_one_letter_code
_entity_poly.pdbx_strand_id
1 'polypeptide(L)'
;MDPNDAAGLLREQQNPSSPHFQADAIIPGWRKNVHLYGPLIMSAFVILYAPGVAQHLGLEIEEMVLLVAATGIPTYLIGSTVYPKDLPAPAPDQSVRFTRKNKLYRAAVIATYGRIFGTPFNLWFYIIDVALSFVVGQLVGERPERRSEFLVALVWILGNHIVMMVIPPNTPVLGFLMTALDRTLFRTAYVALVDDIVGVLTRPNVDTFWGKLNLVLIQTFTIVCLVYWVIGYRKGWQQALRARVVAEHSESETQA
;
A
#
# COMPACT_ATOMS: atom_id res chain seq x y z
N MET A 1 -23.77 23.43 -11.78
CA MET A 1 -22.42 24.00 -11.67
C MET A 1 -22.04 24.45 -13.06
N ASP A 2 -21.87 25.75 -13.27
CA ASP A 2 -21.54 26.30 -14.58
C ASP A 2 -20.09 25.90 -14.92
N PRO A 3 -19.79 25.32 -16.09
CA PRO A 3 -18.42 24.95 -16.47
C PRO A 3 -17.43 26.12 -16.45
N ASN A 4 -17.92 27.37 -16.47
CA ASN A 4 -17.09 28.57 -16.31
C ASN A 4 -16.62 28.82 -14.86
N ASP A 5 -17.34 28.32 -13.85
CA ASP A 5 -16.95 28.48 -12.43
C ASP A 5 -15.77 27.57 -12.06
N ALA A 6 -15.73 26.35 -12.62
CA ALA A 6 -14.65 25.41 -12.37
C ALA A 6 -13.31 25.88 -12.99
N ALA A 7 -13.37 26.51 -14.16
CA ALA A 7 -12.19 27.08 -14.82
C ALA A 7 -11.64 28.31 -14.08
N GLY A 8 -12.50 29.11 -13.44
CA GLY A 8 -12.12 30.23 -12.59
C GLY A 8 -11.35 29.80 -11.35
N LEU A 9 -11.85 28.79 -10.62
CA LEU A 9 -11.22 28.24 -9.42
C LEU A 9 -9.84 27.61 -9.71
N LEU A 10 -9.68 26.94 -10.85
CA LEU A 10 -8.40 26.36 -11.26
C LEU A 10 -7.36 27.45 -11.62
N ARG A 11 -7.78 28.55 -12.24
CA ARG A 11 -6.91 29.71 -12.52
C ARG A 11 -6.48 30.44 -11.25
N GLU A 12 -7.36 30.51 -10.26
CA GLU A 12 -7.06 31.15 -8.98
C GLU A 12 -6.08 30.31 -8.13
N GLN A 13 -6.20 28.98 -8.18
CA GLN A 13 -5.26 28.05 -7.53
C GLN A 13 -3.88 27.97 -8.18
N GLN A 14 -3.77 28.27 -9.48
CA GLN A 14 -2.48 28.36 -10.19
C GLN A 14 -1.80 29.73 -10.06
N ASN A 15 -2.45 30.70 -9.41
CA ASN A 15 -1.85 32.00 -9.15
C ASN A 15 -0.85 31.88 -7.99
N PRO A 16 0.46 32.15 -8.18
CA PRO A 16 1.47 32.09 -7.11
C PRO A 16 1.21 33.10 -5.97
N SER A 17 0.32 34.07 -6.20
CA SER A 17 -0.17 35.04 -5.22
C SER A 17 -1.36 34.54 -4.40
N SER A 18 -1.90 33.35 -4.68
CA SER A 18 -3.04 32.83 -3.95
C SER A 18 -2.64 32.48 -2.51
N PRO A 19 -3.51 32.77 -1.51
CA PRO A 19 -3.21 32.50 -0.10
C PRO A 19 -2.95 31.00 0.16
N HIS A 20 -3.52 30.10 -0.64
CA HIS A 20 -3.27 28.65 -0.58
C HIS A 20 -1.84 28.28 -0.98
N PHE A 21 -1.29 28.91 -2.03
CA PHE A 21 0.08 28.66 -2.48
C PHE A 21 1.11 29.22 -1.49
N GLN A 22 0.83 30.38 -0.89
CA GLN A 22 1.68 30.99 0.14
C GLN A 22 1.68 30.19 1.45
N ALA A 23 0.54 29.66 1.90
CA ALA A 23 0.47 28.82 3.10
C ALA A 23 1.23 27.49 2.93
N ASP A 24 1.14 26.87 1.75
CA ASP A 24 1.89 25.65 1.45
C ASP A 24 3.42 25.90 1.33
N ALA A 25 3.86 27.11 0.99
CA ALA A 25 5.29 27.45 0.91
C ALA A 25 5.99 27.61 2.28
N ILE A 26 5.24 27.90 3.35
CA ILE A 26 5.81 28.25 4.67
C ILE A 26 6.12 27.01 5.52
N ILE A 27 5.43 25.89 5.31
CA ILE A 27 5.59 24.67 6.11
C ILE A 27 6.72 23.80 5.53
N PRO A 28 7.74 23.41 6.33
CA PRO A 28 8.79 22.50 5.88
C PRO A 28 8.22 21.18 5.35
N GLY A 29 8.64 20.75 4.16
CA GLY A 29 8.09 19.58 3.48
C GLY A 29 8.19 18.27 4.29
N TRP A 30 9.21 18.12 5.13
CA TRP A 30 9.35 16.95 6.01
C TRP A 30 8.24 16.85 7.06
N ARG A 31 7.72 17.99 7.54
CA ARG A 31 6.60 18.02 8.51
C ARG A 31 5.29 17.58 7.86
N LYS A 32 5.08 17.95 6.60
CA LYS A 32 3.91 17.55 5.82
C LYS A 32 3.85 16.03 5.62
N ASN A 33 5.00 15.40 5.47
CA ASN A 33 5.10 13.97 5.19
C ASN A 33 5.43 13.12 6.43
N VAL A 34 5.34 13.67 7.64
CA VAL A 34 5.71 12.95 8.88
C VAL A 34 4.89 11.67 9.07
N HIS A 35 3.60 11.71 8.74
CA HIS A 35 2.72 10.55 8.85
C HIS A 35 2.99 9.49 7.77
N LEU A 36 3.61 9.87 6.66
CA LEU A 36 4.07 8.95 5.62
C LEU A 36 5.39 8.27 6.00
N TYR A 37 6.35 9.02 6.53
CA TYR A 37 7.66 8.48 6.91
C TYR A 37 7.64 7.76 8.27
N GLY A 38 6.79 8.18 9.19
CA GLY A 38 6.70 7.63 10.55
C GLY A 38 6.56 6.10 10.59
N PRO A 39 5.57 5.50 9.88
CA PRO A 39 5.42 4.05 9.80
C PRO A 39 6.66 3.34 9.25
N LEU A 40 7.37 3.92 8.29
CA LEU A 40 8.60 3.33 7.73
C LEU A 40 9.72 3.32 8.77
N ILE A 41 9.91 4.45 9.46
CA ILE A 41 10.92 4.59 10.52
C ILE A 41 10.60 3.63 11.67
N MET A 42 9.34 3.61 12.12
CA MET A 42 8.90 2.70 13.19
C MET A 42 9.08 1.23 12.79
N SER A 43 8.75 0.87 11.55
CA SER A 43 8.97 -0.49 11.05
C SER A 43 10.46 -0.86 11.12
N ALA A 44 11.37 0.03 10.76
CA ALA A 44 12.80 -0.21 10.88
C ALA A 44 13.23 -0.44 12.33
N PHE A 45 12.75 0.39 13.27
CA PHE A 45 13.00 0.17 14.70
C PHE A 45 12.46 -1.19 15.16
N VAL A 46 11.21 -1.53 14.82
CA VAL A 46 10.62 -2.82 15.17
C VAL A 46 11.43 -3.98 14.58
N ILE A 47 11.82 -3.92 13.30
CA ILE A 47 12.62 -4.98 12.67
C ILE A 47 13.97 -5.19 13.36
N LEU A 48 14.61 -4.10 13.81
CA LEU A 48 15.91 -4.15 14.48
C LEU A 48 15.83 -4.66 15.92
N TYR A 49 14.81 -4.24 16.68
CA TYR A 49 14.73 -4.48 18.12
C TYR A 49 13.74 -5.57 18.52
N ALA A 50 12.71 -5.87 17.73
CA ALA A 50 11.71 -6.89 18.04
C ALA A 50 12.31 -8.28 18.31
N PRO A 51 13.33 -8.77 17.57
CA PRO A 51 13.94 -10.06 17.88
C PRO A 51 14.52 -10.14 19.30
N GLY A 52 15.17 -9.07 19.77
CA GLY A 52 15.73 -9.01 21.12
C GLY A 52 14.65 -8.93 22.19
N VAL A 53 13.58 -8.18 21.92
CA VAL A 53 12.41 -8.12 22.81
C VAL A 53 11.68 -9.47 22.86
N ALA A 54 11.51 -10.15 21.71
CA ALA A 54 10.92 -11.49 21.62
C ALA A 54 11.70 -12.47 22.50
N GLN A 55 13.03 -12.49 22.36
CA GLN A 55 13.92 -13.34 23.14
C GLN A 55 13.83 -13.04 24.63
N HIS A 56 13.77 -11.77 25.02
CA HIS A 56 13.66 -11.36 26.43
C HIS A 56 12.33 -11.79 27.05
N LEU A 57 11.24 -11.73 26.28
CA LEU A 57 9.89 -12.12 26.72
C LEU A 57 9.63 -13.62 26.58
N GLY A 58 10.55 -14.39 25.98
CA GLY A 58 10.37 -15.81 25.70
C GLY A 58 9.29 -16.09 24.65
N LEU A 59 9.03 -15.13 23.75
CA LEU A 59 8.01 -15.22 22.70
C LEU A 59 8.67 -15.44 21.33
N GLU A 60 7.93 -16.05 20.42
CA GLU A 60 8.28 -15.99 19.01
C GLU A 60 7.89 -14.64 18.41
N ILE A 61 8.62 -14.18 17.39
CA ILE A 61 8.32 -12.90 16.73
C ILE A 61 6.92 -12.95 16.09
N GLU A 62 6.47 -14.11 15.63
CA GLU A 62 5.11 -14.37 15.17
C GLU A 62 4.03 -14.04 16.21
N GLU A 63 4.33 -14.20 17.49
CA GLU A 63 3.38 -13.98 18.59
C GLU A 63 3.30 -12.50 18.98
N MET A 64 4.25 -11.68 18.50
CA MET A 64 4.33 -10.25 18.84
C MET A 64 3.41 -9.36 18.00
N VAL A 65 2.47 -9.90 17.21
CA VAL A 65 1.62 -9.11 16.27
C VAL A 65 0.95 -7.96 17.00
N LEU A 66 0.37 -8.21 18.18
CA LEU A 66 -0.33 -7.18 18.95
C LEU A 66 0.64 -6.10 19.46
N LEU A 67 1.85 -6.47 19.86
CA LEU A 67 2.86 -5.52 20.33
C LEU A 67 3.37 -4.67 19.17
N VAL A 68 3.62 -5.27 18.01
CA VAL A 68 3.96 -4.57 16.77
C VAL A 68 2.82 -3.62 16.37
N ALA A 69 1.57 -4.10 16.41
CA ALA A 69 0.41 -3.28 16.08
C ALA A 69 0.23 -2.09 17.03
N ALA A 70 0.52 -2.28 18.32
CA ALA A 70 0.47 -1.22 19.32
C ALA A 70 1.44 -0.07 19.02
N THR A 71 2.53 -0.30 18.27
CA THR A 71 3.48 0.77 17.86
C THR A 71 2.88 1.79 16.88
N GLY A 72 1.73 1.50 16.27
CA GLY A 72 0.99 2.49 15.48
C GLY A 72 0.51 3.68 16.32
N ILE A 73 0.18 3.45 17.59
CA ILE A 73 -0.26 4.52 18.51
C ILE A 73 0.86 5.55 18.77
N PRO A 74 2.06 5.17 19.27
CA PRO A 74 3.14 6.14 19.45
C PRO A 74 3.60 6.75 18.12
N THR A 75 3.54 6.01 17.00
CA THR A 75 3.82 6.58 15.66
C THR A 75 2.87 7.73 15.32
N TYR A 76 1.57 7.55 15.56
CA TYR A 76 0.56 8.58 15.39
C TYR A 76 0.80 9.76 16.34
N LEU A 77 1.03 9.49 17.63
CA LEU A 77 1.23 10.54 18.64
C LEU A 77 2.44 11.41 18.31
N ILE A 78 3.59 10.78 18.00
CA ILE A 78 4.82 11.49 17.64
C ILE A 78 4.59 12.31 16.37
N GLY A 79 4.01 11.71 15.31
CA GLY A 79 3.72 12.42 14.06
C GLY A 79 2.80 13.63 14.30
N SER A 80 1.77 13.47 15.14
CA SER A 80 0.78 14.50 15.43
C SER A 80 1.34 15.69 16.22
N THR A 81 2.46 15.54 16.92
CA THR A 81 3.11 16.69 17.60
C THR A 81 3.76 17.66 16.63
N VAL A 82 4.15 17.18 15.45
CA VAL A 82 4.92 17.96 14.47
C VAL A 82 4.12 18.28 13.21
N TYR A 83 3.05 17.52 12.95
CA TYR A 83 2.19 17.71 11.79
C TYR A 83 1.44 19.05 11.89
N PRO A 84 1.46 19.87 10.82
CA PRO A 84 0.71 21.13 10.78
C PRO A 84 -0.80 20.88 10.84
N LYS A 85 -1.49 21.59 11.74
CA LYS A 85 -2.94 21.44 11.95
C LYS A 85 -3.77 22.16 10.87
N ASP A 86 -3.27 23.28 10.35
CA ASP A 86 -4.01 24.15 9.43
C ASP A 86 -3.57 23.95 7.96
N LEU A 87 -3.49 22.70 7.50
CA LEU A 87 -3.22 22.43 6.09
C LEU A 87 -4.47 22.74 5.24
N PRO A 88 -4.34 23.50 4.14
CA PRO A 88 -5.46 23.74 3.25
C PRO A 88 -5.95 22.43 2.63
N ALA A 89 -7.23 22.41 2.25
CA ALA A 89 -7.82 21.29 1.52
C ALA A 89 -6.96 20.93 0.29
N PRO A 90 -6.83 19.63 -0.05
CA PRO A 90 -5.97 19.20 -1.15
C PRO A 90 -6.42 19.85 -2.45
N ALA A 91 -5.47 20.44 -3.17
CA ALA A 91 -5.71 20.94 -4.51
C ALA A 91 -6.03 19.76 -5.47
N PRO A 92 -6.72 20.00 -6.60
CA PRO A 92 -7.16 18.93 -7.52
C PRO A 92 -6.02 18.10 -8.13
N ASP A 93 -4.81 18.65 -8.20
CA ASP A 93 -3.59 17.94 -8.62
C ASP A 93 -3.02 17.04 -7.51
N GLN A 94 -3.27 17.41 -6.25
CA GLN A 94 -2.85 16.64 -5.07
C GLN A 94 -3.80 15.49 -4.76
N SER A 95 -5.07 15.57 -5.20
CA SER A 95 -6.03 14.47 -5.16
C SER A 95 -5.78 13.40 -6.25
N VAL A 96 -4.87 13.65 -7.19
CA VAL A 96 -4.43 12.64 -8.17
C VAL A 96 -3.74 11.48 -7.43
N ARG A 97 -4.13 10.25 -7.77
CA ARG A 97 -3.61 9.02 -7.17
C ARG A 97 -2.09 8.92 -7.28
N PHE A 98 -1.43 8.36 -6.27
CA PHE A 98 0.02 8.20 -6.22
C PHE A 98 0.55 7.45 -7.45
N THR A 99 -0.04 6.30 -7.79
CA THR A 99 0.38 5.50 -8.96
C THR A 99 0.11 6.17 -10.30
N ARG A 100 -0.67 7.27 -10.34
CA ARG A 100 -0.93 8.04 -11.57
C ARG A 100 -0.04 9.25 -11.74
N LYS A 101 0.54 9.76 -10.65
CA LYS A 101 1.51 10.85 -10.72
C LYS A 101 2.74 10.46 -11.54
N ASN A 102 3.13 9.18 -11.51
CA ASN A 102 4.25 8.68 -12.29
C ASN A 102 4.04 7.21 -12.69
N LYS A 103 4.25 6.90 -13.98
CA LYS A 103 4.21 5.52 -14.51
C LYS A 103 5.18 4.59 -13.77
N LEU A 104 6.32 5.11 -13.30
CA LEU A 104 7.28 4.36 -12.50
C LEU A 104 6.72 3.95 -11.14
N TYR A 105 5.92 4.80 -10.49
CA TYR A 105 5.28 4.46 -9.21
C TYR A 105 4.29 3.33 -9.39
N ARG A 106 3.50 3.38 -10.47
CA ARG A 106 2.60 2.27 -10.82
C ARG A 106 3.35 0.95 -11.03
N ALA A 107 4.42 0.99 -11.82
CA ALA A 107 5.23 -0.18 -12.10
C ALA A 107 5.84 -0.74 -10.81
N ALA A 108 6.38 0.12 -9.95
CA ALA A 108 6.93 -0.26 -8.65
C ALA A 108 5.88 -0.92 -7.74
N VAL A 109 4.67 -0.37 -7.65
CA VAL A 109 3.56 -0.97 -6.88
C VAL A 109 3.16 -2.32 -7.48
N ILE A 110 3.08 -2.47 -8.80
CA ILE A 110 2.80 -3.78 -9.41
C ILE A 110 3.94 -4.77 -9.15
N ALA A 111 5.19 -4.30 -9.05
CA ALA A 111 6.31 -5.15 -8.69
C ALA A 111 6.16 -5.71 -7.27
N THR A 112 5.53 -4.98 -6.34
CA THR A 112 5.29 -5.50 -4.98
C THR A 112 4.09 -6.44 -4.88
N TYR A 113 3.15 -6.37 -5.83
CA TYR A 113 1.98 -7.26 -5.89
C TYR A 113 2.39 -8.75 -5.94
N GLY A 114 1.75 -9.57 -5.11
CA GLY A 114 2.03 -11.01 -4.97
C GLY A 114 3.35 -11.35 -4.25
N ARG A 115 4.37 -10.51 -4.39
CA ARG A 115 5.72 -10.72 -3.80
C ARG A 115 5.77 -10.43 -2.31
N ILE A 116 4.97 -9.47 -1.84
CA ILE A 116 4.76 -9.27 -0.40
C ILE A 116 4.21 -10.53 0.27
N PHE A 117 3.49 -11.37 -0.48
CA PHE A 117 2.90 -12.62 0.00
C PHE A 117 3.67 -13.87 -0.47
N GLY A 118 4.93 -13.73 -0.86
CA GLY A 118 5.83 -14.86 -1.14
C GLY A 118 5.75 -15.44 -2.56
N THR A 119 5.02 -14.82 -3.49
CA THR A 119 5.00 -15.27 -4.89
C THR A 119 6.37 -15.00 -5.55
N PRO A 120 7.01 -15.99 -6.21
CA PRO A 120 8.29 -15.79 -6.88
C PRO A 120 8.20 -14.76 -8.02
N PHE A 121 9.27 -14.00 -8.24
CA PHE A 121 9.33 -13.00 -9.31
C PHE A 121 9.37 -13.69 -10.68
N ASN A 122 8.42 -13.38 -11.56
CA ASN A 122 8.46 -13.73 -12.97
C ASN A 122 8.35 -12.46 -13.82
N LEU A 123 9.36 -12.23 -14.68
CA LEU A 123 9.46 -11.03 -15.50
C LEU A 123 8.31 -10.91 -16.51
N TRP A 124 7.93 -12.03 -17.15
CA TRP A 124 6.88 -12.03 -18.17
C TRP A 124 5.51 -11.72 -17.57
N PHE A 125 5.18 -12.34 -16.43
CA PHE A 125 3.97 -11.99 -15.70
C PHE A 125 4.00 -10.52 -15.27
N TYR A 126 5.12 -10.02 -14.76
CA TYR A 126 5.23 -8.62 -14.41
C TYR A 126 4.98 -7.66 -15.59
N ILE A 127 5.53 -7.92 -16.77
CA ILE A 127 5.32 -7.07 -17.97
C ILE A 127 3.85 -7.06 -18.37
N ILE A 128 3.22 -8.23 -18.44
CA ILE A 128 1.79 -8.38 -18.74
C ILE A 128 0.96 -7.63 -17.70
N ASP A 129 1.35 -7.72 -16.44
CA ASP A 129 0.65 -7.12 -15.32
C ASP A 129 0.68 -5.59 -15.38
N VAL A 130 1.84 -5.03 -15.73
CA VAL A 130 2.02 -3.60 -15.97
C VAL A 130 1.17 -3.16 -17.17
N ALA A 131 1.21 -3.90 -18.29
CA ALA A 131 0.43 -3.56 -19.48
C ALA A 131 -1.08 -3.54 -19.21
N LEU A 132 -1.61 -4.59 -18.55
CA LEU A 132 -3.03 -4.69 -18.20
C LEU A 132 -3.49 -3.57 -17.28
N SER A 133 -2.62 -3.10 -16.38
CA SER A 133 -2.97 -1.99 -15.50
C SER A 133 -3.34 -0.73 -16.30
N PHE A 134 -2.63 -0.42 -17.39
CA PHE A 134 -2.93 0.73 -18.23
C PHE A 134 -4.30 0.63 -18.92
N VAL A 135 -4.69 -0.58 -19.34
CA VAL A 135 -5.98 -0.83 -19.99
C VAL A 135 -7.14 -0.69 -19.00
N VAL A 136 -7.02 -1.27 -17.81
CA VAL A 136 -8.11 -1.23 -16.79
C VAL A 136 -8.39 0.19 -16.31
N GLY A 137 -7.35 1.04 -16.18
CA GLY A 137 -7.53 2.44 -15.78
C GLY A 137 -8.44 3.22 -16.74
N GLN A 138 -8.34 2.95 -18.04
CA GLN A 138 -9.18 3.60 -19.05
C GLN A 138 -10.65 3.13 -18.99
N LEU A 139 -10.89 1.88 -18.58
CA LEU A 139 -12.23 1.27 -18.58
C LEU A 139 -13.08 1.64 -17.35
N VAL A 140 -12.45 1.91 -16.21
CA VAL A 140 -13.18 2.04 -14.92
C VAL A 140 -13.78 3.44 -14.67
N GLY A 141 -13.66 4.39 -15.61
CA GLY A 141 -14.36 5.67 -15.52
C GLY A 141 -14.00 6.44 -14.23
N GLU A 142 -12.79 6.96 -14.20
CA GLU A 142 -12.15 7.50 -13.02
C GLU A 142 -12.79 8.85 -12.62
N ARG A 143 -13.26 8.99 -11.37
CA ARG A 143 -13.83 10.26 -10.85
C ARG A 143 -12.89 10.92 -9.84
N PRO A 144 -12.68 12.25 -9.90
CA PRO A 144 -11.74 12.97 -9.05
C PRO A 144 -12.15 13.04 -7.56
N GLU A 145 -13.39 12.70 -7.21
CA GLU A 145 -13.96 12.91 -5.86
C GLU A 145 -14.22 11.61 -5.06
N ARG A 146 -13.73 10.46 -5.52
CA ARG A 146 -14.07 9.19 -4.87
C ARG A 146 -13.28 8.99 -3.57
N ARG A 147 -13.98 8.72 -2.46
CA ARG A 147 -13.40 8.62 -1.10
C ARG A 147 -12.47 7.42 -0.88
N SER A 148 -12.71 6.28 -1.54
CA SER A 148 -11.82 5.11 -1.51
C SER A 148 -12.07 4.28 -2.76
N GLU A 149 -10.99 3.93 -3.45
CA GLU A 149 -11.03 3.12 -4.67
C GLU A 149 -10.79 1.65 -4.36
N PHE A 150 -10.10 1.37 -3.25
CA PHE A 150 -9.94 0.02 -2.74
C PHE A 150 -11.28 -0.64 -2.42
N LEU A 151 -12.15 0.06 -1.68
CA LEU A 151 -13.48 -0.47 -1.31
C LEU A 151 -14.32 -0.81 -2.55
N VAL A 152 -14.19 -0.02 -3.61
CA VAL A 152 -14.88 -0.25 -4.87
C VAL A 152 -14.33 -1.51 -5.54
N ALA A 153 -13.00 -1.64 -5.61
CA ALA A 153 -12.37 -2.81 -6.17
C ALA A 153 -12.74 -4.08 -5.38
N LEU A 154 -12.87 -3.99 -4.05
CA LEU A 154 -13.39 -5.08 -3.22
C LEU A 154 -14.82 -5.48 -3.58
N VAL A 155 -15.70 -4.52 -3.86
CA VAL A 155 -17.07 -4.82 -4.32
C VAL A 155 -17.04 -5.57 -5.65
N TRP A 156 -16.16 -5.19 -6.58
CA TRP A 156 -15.98 -5.91 -7.83
C TRP A 156 -15.44 -7.32 -7.64
N ILE A 157 -14.46 -7.51 -6.75
CA ILE A 157 -13.94 -8.85 -6.38
C ILE A 157 -15.05 -9.71 -5.80
N LEU A 158 -15.84 -9.16 -4.87
CA LEU A 158 -16.97 -9.88 -4.26
C LEU A 158 -18.01 -10.27 -5.32
N GLY A 159 -18.33 -9.34 -6.23
CA GLY A 159 -19.22 -9.63 -7.36
C GLY A 159 -18.69 -10.74 -8.27
N ASN A 160 -17.39 -10.71 -8.60
CA ASN A 160 -16.74 -11.76 -9.40
C ASN A 160 -16.77 -13.11 -8.67
N HIS A 161 -16.52 -13.13 -7.36
CA HIS A 161 -16.57 -14.34 -6.55
C HIS A 161 -17.95 -14.97 -6.52
N ILE A 162 -19.01 -14.17 -6.38
CA ILE A 162 -20.40 -14.64 -6.45
C ILE A 162 -20.70 -15.24 -7.83
N VAL A 163 -20.27 -14.58 -8.91
CA VAL A 163 -20.45 -15.10 -10.28
C VAL A 163 -19.74 -16.44 -10.45
N MET A 164 -18.53 -16.60 -9.92
CA MET A 164 -17.80 -17.87 -9.94
C MET A 164 -18.52 -18.99 -9.19
N MET A 165 -19.26 -18.71 -8.12
CA MET A 165 -20.04 -19.72 -7.38
C MET A 165 -21.22 -20.25 -8.19
N VAL A 166 -21.73 -19.48 -9.15
CA VAL A 166 -22.92 -19.83 -9.94
C VAL A 166 -22.55 -20.53 -11.24
N ILE A 167 -21.32 -20.37 -11.73
CA ILE A 167 -20.86 -20.95 -12.99
C ILE A 167 -20.49 -22.43 -12.82
N PRO A 168 -21.05 -23.34 -13.62
CA PRO A 168 -20.69 -24.75 -13.56
C PRO A 168 -19.21 -24.98 -13.90
N PRO A 169 -18.50 -25.85 -13.15
CA PRO A 169 -17.08 -26.12 -13.34
C PRO A 169 -16.74 -26.78 -14.70
N ASN A 170 -17.75 -27.26 -15.43
CA ASN A 170 -17.59 -27.94 -16.72
C ASN A 170 -17.41 -26.98 -17.92
N THR A 171 -17.23 -25.68 -17.68
CA THR A 171 -17.03 -24.67 -18.73
C THR A 171 -15.59 -24.13 -18.73
N PRO A 172 -14.61 -24.85 -19.33
CA PRO A 172 -13.18 -24.54 -19.17
C PRO A 172 -12.81 -23.15 -19.69
N VAL A 173 -13.44 -22.68 -20.77
CA VAL A 173 -13.22 -21.33 -21.32
C VAL A 173 -13.72 -20.24 -20.35
N LEU A 174 -14.91 -20.45 -19.78
CA LEU A 174 -15.50 -19.48 -18.84
C LEU A 174 -14.74 -19.47 -17.51
N GLY A 175 -14.29 -20.64 -17.03
CA GLY A 175 -13.42 -20.76 -15.86
C GLY A 175 -12.07 -20.06 -16.04
N PHE A 176 -11.45 -20.17 -17.23
CA PHE A 176 -10.23 -19.44 -17.56
C PHE A 176 -10.46 -17.91 -17.54
N LEU A 177 -11.52 -17.43 -18.20
CA LEU A 177 -11.86 -16.00 -18.23
C LEU A 177 -12.14 -15.44 -16.84
N MET A 178 -12.90 -16.17 -16.01
CA MET A 178 -13.20 -15.75 -14.63
C MET A 178 -11.94 -15.72 -13.77
N THR A 179 -11.03 -16.68 -13.94
CA THR A 179 -9.74 -16.69 -13.24
C THR A 179 -8.86 -15.50 -13.67
N ALA A 180 -8.87 -15.15 -14.96
CA ALA A 180 -8.14 -13.99 -15.48
C ALA A 180 -8.72 -12.66 -14.98
N LEU A 181 -10.06 -12.55 -14.93
CA LEU A 181 -10.76 -11.40 -14.35
C LEU A 181 -10.45 -11.28 -12.86
N ASP A 182 -10.55 -12.37 -12.10
CA ASP A 182 -10.27 -12.39 -10.67
C ASP A 182 -8.86 -11.87 -10.36
N ARG A 183 -7.85 -12.40 -11.05
CA ARG A 183 -6.46 -11.92 -10.94
C ARG A 183 -6.31 -10.43 -11.25
N THR A 184 -7.04 -9.94 -12.24
CA THR A 184 -7.00 -8.52 -12.65
C THR A 184 -7.68 -7.62 -11.62
N LEU A 185 -8.79 -8.07 -11.04
CA LEU A 185 -9.51 -7.37 -9.99
C LEU A 185 -8.69 -7.30 -8.70
N PHE A 186 -8.08 -8.40 -8.27
CA PHE A 186 -7.19 -8.40 -7.10
C PHE A 186 -5.98 -7.48 -7.28
N ARG A 187 -5.40 -7.41 -8.49
CA ARG A 187 -4.32 -6.46 -8.79
C ARG A 187 -4.79 -5.02 -8.72
N THR A 188 -5.97 -4.74 -9.28
CA THR A 188 -6.57 -3.40 -9.26
C THR A 188 -6.88 -2.97 -7.83
N ALA A 189 -7.40 -3.88 -7.01
CA ALA A 189 -7.62 -3.64 -5.59
C ALA A 189 -6.32 -3.38 -4.85
N TYR A 190 -5.25 -4.12 -5.14
CA TYR A 190 -3.96 -3.88 -4.51
C TYR A 190 -3.38 -2.50 -4.85
N VAL A 191 -3.42 -2.10 -6.13
CA VAL A 191 -2.97 -0.76 -6.55
C VAL A 191 -3.80 0.33 -5.87
N ALA A 192 -5.12 0.15 -5.82
CA ALA A 192 -6.03 1.08 -5.16
C ALA A 192 -5.82 1.14 -3.64
N LEU A 193 -5.50 0.01 -2.99
CA LEU A 193 -5.14 -0.06 -1.58
C LEU A 193 -3.90 0.78 -1.29
N VAL A 194 -2.85 0.63 -2.10
CA VAL A 194 -1.62 1.41 -1.94
C VAL A 194 -1.89 2.90 -2.17
N ASP A 195 -2.67 3.24 -3.19
CA ASP A 195 -3.07 4.64 -3.44
C ASP A 195 -3.86 5.24 -2.26
N ASP A 196 -4.83 4.50 -1.71
CA ASP A 196 -5.62 4.94 -0.55
C ASP A 196 -4.75 5.09 0.71
N ILE A 197 -3.84 4.14 0.97
CA ILE A 197 -2.87 4.22 2.09
C ILE A 197 -1.98 5.45 1.95
N VAL A 198 -1.33 5.63 0.79
CA VAL A 198 -0.46 6.78 0.54
C VAL A 198 -1.26 8.08 0.62
N GLY A 199 -2.49 8.10 0.10
CA GLY A 199 -3.40 9.24 0.19
C GLY A 199 -3.65 9.66 1.63
N VAL A 200 -4.05 8.71 2.49
CA VAL A 200 -4.31 8.99 3.91
C VAL A 200 -3.04 9.39 4.66
N LEU A 201 -1.91 8.75 4.40
CA LEU A 201 -0.65 9.06 5.11
C LEU A 201 -0.03 10.40 4.68
N THR A 202 -0.26 10.84 3.44
CA THR A 202 0.32 12.09 2.91
C THR A 202 -0.46 13.32 3.39
N ARG A 203 -1.80 13.24 3.43
CA ARG A 203 -2.66 14.31 3.97
C ARG A 203 -3.74 13.74 4.86
N PRO A 204 -3.41 13.31 6.09
CA PRO A 204 -4.40 12.81 7.01
C PRO A 204 -5.36 13.92 7.47
N ASN A 205 -6.63 13.55 7.63
CA ASN A 205 -7.62 14.37 8.34
C ASN A 205 -7.41 14.17 9.84
N VAL A 206 -6.67 15.07 10.48
CA VAL A 206 -6.36 15.01 11.91
C VAL A 206 -7.36 15.77 12.79
N ASP A 207 -8.34 16.44 12.20
CA ASP A 207 -9.30 17.25 12.95
C ASP A 207 -10.48 16.40 13.47
N THR A 208 -10.86 15.39 12.69
CA THR A 208 -12.00 14.53 13.01
C THR A 208 -11.58 13.27 13.77
N PHE A 209 -12.43 12.79 14.68
CA PHE A 209 -12.19 11.52 15.37
C PHE A 209 -11.99 10.36 14.40
N TRP A 210 -12.85 10.26 13.38
CA TRP A 210 -12.78 9.22 12.35
C TRP A 210 -11.51 9.32 11.50
N GLY A 211 -11.03 10.53 11.20
CA GLY A 211 -9.78 10.73 10.48
C GLY A 211 -8.56 10.30 11.31
N LYS A 212 -8.53 10.64 12.61
CA LYS A 212 -7.50 10.16 13.54
C LYS A 212 -7.49 8.64 13.65
N LEU A 213 -8.66 8.03 13.83
CA LEU A 213 -8.80 6.58 13.91
C LEU A 213 -8.32 5.90 12.62
N ASN A 214 -8.75 6.40 11.45
CA ASN A 214 -8.34 5.87 10.16
C ASN A 214 -6.81 5.97 9.96
N LEU A 215 -6.22 7.10 10.35
CA LEU A 215 -4.77 7.29 10.31
C LEU A 215 -4.04 6.27 11.17
N VAL A 216 -4.43 6.10 12.44
CA VAL A 216 -3.82 5.09 13.33
C VAL A 216 -3.94 3.69 12.73
N LEU A 217 -5.12 3.31 12.24
CA LEU A 217 -5.33 2.01 11.61
C LEU A 217 -4.42 1.79 10.39
N ILE A 218 -4.28 2.79 9.53
CA ILE A 218 -3.44 2.70 8.33
C ILE A 218 -1.95 2.67 8.69
N GLN A 219 -1.52 3.44 9.69
CA GLN A 219 -0.15 3.37 10.20
C GLN A 219 0.15 1.99 10.80
N THR A 220 -0.74 1.48 11.65
CA THR A 220 -0.66 0.13 12.23
C THR A 220 -0.58 -0.94 11.16
N PHE A 221 -1.50 -0.91 10.19
CA PHE A 221 -1.53 -1.84 9.06
C PHE A 221 -0.21 -1.82 8.29
N THR A 222 0.29 -0.62 7.97
CA THR A 222 1.55 -0.44 7.24
C THR A 222 2.73 -1.02 8.01
N ILE A 223 2.83 -0.74 9.32
CA ILE A 223 3.91 -1.24 10.17
C ILE A 223 3.88 -2.76 10.24
N VAL A 224 2.72 -3.35 10.54
CA VAL A 224 2.56 -4.81 10.63
C VAL A 224 2.94 -5.45 9.29
N CYS A 225 2.40 -4.97 8.17
CA CYS A 225 2.71 -5.53 6.86
C CYS A 225 4.21 -5.48 6.54
N LEU A 226 4.88 -4.36 6.80
CA LEU A 226 6.32 -4.22 6.51
C LEU A 226 7.18 -5.11 7.41
N VAL A 227 6.91 -5.11 8.71
CA VAL A 227 7.64 -5.89 9.71
C VAL A 227 7.54 -7.38 9.37
N TYR A 228 6.32 -7.90 9.19
CA TYR A 228 6.10 -9.32 8.92
C TYR A 228 6.57 -9.74 7.53
N TRP A 229 6.50 -8.85 6.54
CA TRP A 229 7.09 -9.10 5.23
C TRP A 229 8.61 -9.30 5.32
N VAL A 230 9.32 -8.42 6.03
CA VAL A 230 10.77 -8.53 6.21
C VAL A 230 11.15 -9.77 7.01
N ILE A 231 10.43 -10.07 8.09
CA ILE A 231 10.67 -11.28 8.90
C ILE A 231 10.44 -12.54 8.05
N GLY A 232 9.32 -12.62 7.33
CA GLY A 232 9.00 -13.75 6.47
C GLY A 232 10.06 -13.96 5.38
N TYR A 233 10.51 -12.87 4.75
CA TYR A 233 11.58 -12.93 3.76
C TYR A 233 12.91 -13.44 4.35
N ARG A 234 13.30 -12.96 5.54
CA ARG A 234 14.50 -13.44 6.24
C ARG A 234 14.41 -14.92 6.60
N LYS A 235 13.26 -15.39 7.10
CA LYS A 235 13.04 -16.80 7.42
C LYS A 235 13.14 -17.68 6.18
N GLY A 236 12.47 -17.31 5.09
CA GLY A 236 12.54 -18.04 3.82
C GLY A 236 13.96 -18.13 3.25
N TRP A 237 14.71 -17.02 3.32
CA TRP A 237 16.11 -17.00 2.91
C TRP A 237 17.00 -17.92 3.76
N GLN A 238 16.84 -17.90 5.09
CA GLN A 238 17.58 -18.77 6.00
C GLN A 238 17.28 -20.26 5.77
N GLN A 239 16.02 -20.61 5.51
CA GLN A 239 15.63 -21.99 5.17
C GLN A 239 16.27 -22.44 3.85
N ALA A 240 16.26 -21.59 2.82
CA ALA A 240 16.90 -21.88 1.54
C ALA A 240 18.41 -22.09 1.68
N LEU A 241 19.09 -21.28 2.50
CA LEU A 241 20.51 -21.47 2.79
C LEU A 241 20.79 -22.79 3.50
N ARG A 242 20.02 -23.13 4.54
CA ARG A 242 20.18 -24.40 5.27
C ARG A 242 19.99 -25.61 4.36
N ALA A 243 18.99 -25.57 3.48
CA ALA A 243 18.75 -26.64 2.51
C ALA A 243 19.93 -26.85 1.56
N ARG A 244 20.58 -25.77 1.12
CA ARG A 244 21.78 -25.85 0.26
C ARG A 244 22.98 -26.46 0.99
N VAL A 245 23.24 -26.04 2.23
CA VAL A 245 24.36 -26.59 3.03
C VAL A 245 24.17 -28.08 3.30
N VAL A 246 22.94 -28.52 3.59
CA VAL A 246 22.63 -29.95 3.79
C VAL A 246 22.82 -30.75 2.50
N ALA A 247 22.37 -30.22 1.36
CA ALA A 247 22.57 -30.85 0.05
C ALA A 247 24.07 -31.02 -0.28
N GLU A 248 24.87 -29.97 -0.09
CA GLU A 248 26.32 -30.00 -0.33
C GLU A 248 27.05 -31.01 0.57
N HIS A 249 26.66 -31.12 1.86
CA HIS A 249 27.22 -32.14 2.74
C HIS A 249 26.86 -33.57 2.30
N SER A 250 25.60 -33.80 1.89
CA SER A 250 25.18 -35.14 1.44
C SER A 250 25.88 -35.59 0.15
N GLU A 251 26.19 -34.66 -0.76
CA GLU A 251 26.96 -34.97 -1.97
C GLU A 251 28.42 -35.30 -1.65
N SER A 252 29.02 -34.63 -0.65
CA SER A 252 30.40 -34.90 -0.22
C SER A 252 30.58 -36.26 0.46
N GLU A 253 29.59 -36.71 1.25
CA GLU A 253 29.60 -38.03 1.90
C GLU A 253 29.36 -39.18 0.90
N THR A 254 28.71 -38.91 -0.23
CA THR A 254 28.43 -39.93 -1.26
C THR A 254 29.62 -40.15 -2.21
N GLN A 255 30.58 -39.20 -2.24
CA GLN A 255 31.78 -39.26 -3.09
C GLN A 255 33.03 -39.80 -2.38
N ALA A 256 32.96 -40.00 -1.06
CA ALA A 256 34.03 -40.56 -0.23
C ALA A 256 33.85 -42.07 -0.01
#